data_AF-A0A3M1FL62-F1
#
_entry.id   AF-A0A3M1FL62-F1
#
_cell.length_a   1.000
_cell.length_b   1.000
_cell.length_c   1.000
_cell.angle_alpha   90.00
_cell.angle_beta   90.00
_cell.angle_gamma   90.00
#
_symmetry.space_group_name_H-M   'P 1'
#
loop_
_entity.id
_entity.type
_entity.pdbx_description
1 polymer ?
#
loop_
_entity_poly.entity_id
_entity_poly.type
_entity_poly.pdbx_seq_one_letter_code
_entity_poly.pdbx_strand_id
1 'polypeptide(L)'
;MVRFWRRVAWLEPFWVLALGVVLLVPARFLPGGLEPYLSRATPYAIGGLLLGWPVRWLAYRRFSVRTPLDWSLGLILLWLPVTFWASADKTLSWQALGYMAVGLGLYFALINWPPAQERPLWVGAALLGVAVLLALAAPLLSQFALSKLFRLGQLNPIFQRLADLTPGNVNANVMAGALVVVWPLWAGLALRPEWAKRRWWSWLCGVVAVGMLGVLFLTQSRGAYLAAAAGLGVLFLMRWPKLVYALPVAALAVAFAVVRIGPDAILNQVTSGAAAQSALNSLEGRLELWSRALYAIQDFSFTGIGIGTFQVVIPLLYPYFLISPSTTITHAHNLFLQVAVDWGIPGLIAYLALHINVFVM
;
A
#
# COMPACT_ATOMS: atom_id res chain seq x y z
N MET A 1 24.61 -6.47 32.25
CA MET A 1 24.51 -6.15 30.80
C MET A 1 23.26 -6.73 30.13
N VAL A 2 22.96 -8.04 30.25
CA VAL A 2 21.78 -8.65 29.57
C VAL A 2 20.43 -8.00 29.92
N ARG A 3 20.19 -7.66 31.20
CA ARG A 3 18.95 -6.97 31.62
C ARG A 3 18.75 -5.60 30.96
N PHE A 4 19.84 -4.87 30.68
CA PHE A 4 19.78 -3.60 29.97
C PHE A 4 19.33 -3.80 28.52
N TRP A 5 20.00 -4.70 27.79
CA TRP A 5 19.65 -4.99 26.39
C TRP A 5 18.24 -5.54 26.23
N ARG A 6 17.72 -6.33 27.19
CA ARG A 6 16.31 -6.75 27.17
C ARG A 6 15.33 -5.58 27.31
N ARG A 7 15.64 -4.56 28.11
CA ARG A 7 14.82 -3.34 28.17
C ARG A 7 14.87 -2.56 26.87
N VAL A 8 16.05 -2.45 26.26
CA VAL A 8 16.22 -1.78 24.95
C VAL A 8 15.44 -2.54 23.86
N ALA A 9 15.56 -3.87 23.81
CA ALA A 9 14.81 -4.71 22.88
C ALA A 9 13.29 -4.66 23.12
N TRP A 10 12.84 -4.51 24.36
CA TRP A 10 11.43 -4.32 24.67
C TRP A 10 10.88 -2.99 24.11
N LEU A 11 11.73 -1.96 24.03
CA LEU A 11 11.37 -0.66 23.44
C LEU A 11 11.44 -0.63 21.91
N GLU A 12 11.76 -1.76 21.26
CA GLU A 12 12.01 -1.83 19.83
C GLU A 12 10.91 -1.26 18.93
N PRO A 13 9.64 -1.68 19.08
CA PRO A 13 8.57 -1.14 18.25
C PRO A 13 8.43 0.39 18.34
N PHE A 14 8.72 0.97 19.50
CA PHE A 14 8.54 2.41 19.74
C PHE A 14 9.59 3.25 19.04
N TRP A 15 10.86 2.85 19.09
CA TRP A 15 11.90 3.59 18.38
C TRP A 15 11.85 3.33 16.86
N VAL A 16 11.42 2.13 16.43
CA VAL A 16 11.12 1.88 15.01
C VAL A 16 9.99 2.79 14.51
N LEU A 17 8.90 2.96 15.28
CA LEU A 17 7.84 3.91 14.93
C LEU A 17 8.34 5.35 14.90
N ALA A 18 9.17 5.76 15.87
CA ALA A 18 9.75 7.11 15.90
C ALA A 18 10.63 7.40 14.66
N LEU A 19 11.51 6.46 14.29
CA LEU A 19 12.29 6.56 13.05
C LEU A 19 11.39 6.45 11.81
N GLY A 20 10.31 5.67 11.90
CA GLY A 20 9.31 5.53 10.87
C GLY A 20 8.62 6.85 10.53
N VAL A 21 8.33 7.70 11.52
CA VAL A 21 7.79 9.05 11.26
C VAL A 21 8.76 9.87 10.41
N VAL A 22 10.06 9.84 10.71
CA VAL A 22 11.09 10.54 9.94
C VAL A 22 11.17 10.04 8.49
N LEU A 23 11.01 8.73 8.30
CA LEU A 23 11.15 8.07 6.99
C LEU A 23 9.87 8.08 6.14
N LEU A 24 8.69 8.08 6.77
CA LEU A 24 7.41 7.99 6.09
C LEU A 24 6.81 9.34 5.75
N VAL A 25 7.12 10.41 6.51
CA VAL A 25 6.54 11.74 6.29
C VAL A 25 7.14 12.35 5.02
N PRO A 26 6.35 12.52 3.95
CA PRO A 26 6.85 13.13 2.72
C PRO A 26 7.16 14.61 2.92
N ALA A 27 8.19 15.13 2.23
CA ALA A 27 8.61 16.52 2.32
C ALA A 27 7.46 17.54 2.11
N ARG A 28 6.48 17.21 1.26
CA ARG A 28 5.29 18.07 0.99
C ARG A 28 4.40 18.35 2.21
N PHE A 29 4.51 17.57 3.28
CA PHE A 29 3.75 17.80 4.53
C PHE A 29 4.54 18.61 5.55
N LEU A 30 5.75 19.06 5.20
CA LEU A 30 6.67 19.72 6.11
C LEU A 30 6.99 21.13 5.63
N PRO A 31 7.36 22.05 6.55
CA PRO A 31 7.94 23.33 6.18
C PRO A 31 9.18 23.12 5.29
N GLY A 32 9.29 23.86 4.18
CA GLY A 32 10.34 23.66 3.17
C GLY A 32 11.79 23.74 3.70
N GLY A 33 12.01 24.39 4.84
CA GLY A 33 13.31 24.42 5.51
C GLY A 33 13.77 23.06 6.07
N LEU A 34 12.87 22.10 6.30
CA LEU A 34 13.18 20.80 6.91
C LEU A 34 13.53 19.69 5.91
N GLU A 35 13.16 19.85 4.64
CA GLU A 35 13.37 18.84 3.60
C GLU A 35 14.85 18.44 3.43
N PRO A 36 15.82 19.37 3.39
CA PRO A 36 17.24 19.01 3.28
C PRO A 36 17.77 18.25 4.50
N TYR A 37 17.21 18.49 5.69
CA TYR A 37 17.61 17.80 6.90
C TYR A 37 17.11 16.37 6.93
N LEU A 38 15.87 16.14 6.48
CA LEU A 38 15.30 14.80 6.42
C LEU A 38 15.95 13.93 5.36
N SER A 39 16.21 14.46 4.17
CA SER A 39 16.92 13.71 3.12
C SER A 39 18.32 13.26 3.58
N ARG A 40 19.03 14.11 4.34
CA ARG A 40 20.30 13.75 4.98
C ARG A 40 20.12 12.78 6.16
N ALA A 41 19.02 12.85 6.89
CA ALA A 41 18.71 11.96 8.01
C ALA A 41 18.31 10.54 7.58
N THR A 42 17.75 10.36 6.37
CA THR A 42 17.22 9.09 5.87
C THR A 42 18.18 7.91 6.00
N PRO A 43 19.45 7.98 5.54
CA PRO A 43 20.37 6.86 5.68
C PRO A 43 20.66 6.50 7.15
N TYR A 44 20.75 7.49 8.02
CA TYR A 44 20.98 7.28 9.46
C TYR A 44 19.76 6.68 10.15
N ALA A 45 18.54 7.09 9.76
CA ALA A 45 17.31 6.52 10.27
C ALA A 45 17.16 5.05 9.83
N ILE A 46 17.50 4.71 8.58
CA ILE A 46 17.57 3.32 8.12
C ILE A 46 18.63 2.54 8.90
N GLY A 47 19.81 3.12 9.11
CA GLY A 47 20.85 2.53 9.98
C GLY A 47 20.34 2.27 11.39
N GLY A 48 19.54 3.18 11.95
CA GLY A 48 18.84 3.03 13.21
C GLY A 48 17.92 1.81 13.23
N LEU A 49 17.10 1.61 12.20
CA LEU A 49 16.24 0.41 12.02
C LEU A 49 17.06 -0.90 12.05
N LEU A 50 18.25 -0.90 11.46
CA LEU A 50 19.14 -2.07 11.46
C LEU A 50 19.73 -2.38 12.84
N LEU A 51 19.73 -1.45 13.79
CA LEU A 51 20.19 -1.69 15.16
C LEU A 51 19.32 -2.70 15.92
N GLY A 52 18.10 -2.99 15.43
CA GLY A 52 17.25 -4.04 15.97
C GLY A 52 17.95 -5.40 16.04
N TRP A 53 18.74 -5.77 15.03
CA TRP A 53 19.47 -7.03 14.99
C TRP A 53 20.53 -7.18 16.10
N PRO A 54 21.51 -6.27 16.25
CA PRO A 54 22.49 -6.36 17.33
C PRO A 54 21.84 -6.22 18.71
N VAL A 55 20.80 -5.38 18.87
CA VAL A 55 20.04 -5.28 20.12
C VAL A 55 19.43 -6.63 20.51
N ARG A 56 18.75 -7.31 19.57
CA ARG A 56 18.16 -8.63 19.81
C ARG A 56 19.22 -9.70 20.07
N TRP A 57 20.35 -9.66 19.37
CA TRP A 57 21.47 -10.57 19.63
C TRP A 57 22.02 -10.42 21.07
N LEU A 58 22.22 -9.18 21.53
CA LEU A 58 22.72 -8.90 22.87
C LEU A 58 21.69 -9.21 23.98
N ALA A 59 20.39 -9.07 23.69
CA ALA A 59 19.29 -9.32 24.62
C ALA A 59 18.92 -10.81 24.76
N TYR A 60 18.88 -11.51 23.62
CA TYR A 60 18.26 -12.84 23.47
C TYR A 60 19.16 -13.89 22.83
N ARG A 61 20.37 -13.54 22.36
CA ARG A 61 21.29 -14.43 21.61
C ARG A 61 20.68 -15.01 20.33
N ARG A 62 19.76 -14.25 19.72
CA ARG A 62 19.14 -14.56 18.43
C ARG A 62 18.82 -13.27 17.69
N PHE A 63 18.86 -13.30 16.36
CA PHE A 63 18.53 -12.15 15.52
C PHE A 63 17.04 -11.95 15.33
N SER A 64 16.25 -13.03 15.25
CA SER A 64 14.80 -13.00 15.17
C SER A 64 14.21 -14.35 15.61
N VAL A 65 12.90 -14.39 15.83
CA VAL A 65 12.10 -15.63 15.82
C VAL A 65 11.94 -16.10 14.37
N ARG A 66 11.89 -17.42 14.17
CA ARG A 66 11.67 -18.02 12.85
C ARG A 66 10.22 -17.89 12.40
N THR A 67 10.05 -17.63 11.11
CA THR A 67 8.75 -17.41 10.48
C THR A 67 8.73 -18.06 9.11
N PRO A 68 7.54 -18.41 8.58
CA PRO A 68 7.49 -18.91 7.21
C PRO A 68 7.75 -17.81 6.16
N LEU A 69 7.90 -16.53 6.56
CA LEU A 69 8.33 -15.44 5.69
C LEU A 69 9.87 -15.28 5.64
N ASP A 70 10.64 -16.01 6.44
CA ASP A 70 12.09 -15.81 6.60
C ASP A 70 12.84 -15.86 5.27
N TRP A 71 12.49 -16.80 4.39
CA TRP A 71 13.11 -16.92 3.07
C TRP A 71 12.77 -15.75 2.16
N SER A 72 11.50 -15.36 2.08
CA SER A 72 11.07 -14.23 1.24
C SER A 72 11.71 -12.93 1.72
N LEU A 73 11.72 -12.70 3.03
CA LEU A 73 12.34 -11.51 3.62
C LEU A 73 13.86 -11.53 3.49
N GLY A 74 14.49 -12.72 3.60
CA GLY A 74 15.92 -12.90 3.36
C GLY A 74 16.30 -12.55 1.92
N LEU A 75 15.51 -12.98 0.93
CA LEU A 75 15.71 -12.62 -0.47
C LEU A 75 15.55 -11.10 -0.68
N ILE A 76 14.52 -10.48 -0.09
CA ILE A 76 14.35 -9.02 -0.16
C ILE A 76 15.57 -8.32 0.44
N LEU A 77 15.97 -8.65 1.67
CA LEU A 77 17.11 -8.04 2.35
C LEU A 77 18.43 -8.23 1.60
N LEU A 78 18.62 -9.38 0.96
CA LEU A 78 19.78 -9.65 0.10
C LEU A 78 19.77 -8.80 -1.16
N TRP A 79 18.59 -8.53 -1.72
CA TRP A 79 18.44 -7.83 -3.00
C TRP A 79 18.41 -6.30 -2.87
N LEU A 80 17.99 -5.76 -1.71
CA LEU A 80 17.94 -4.31 -1.47
C LEU A 80 19.29 -3.59 -1.75
N PRO A 81 20.47 -4.11 -1.34
CA PRO A 81 21.76 -3.51 -1.70
C PRO A 81 22.03 -3.50 -3.21
N VAL A 82 21.57 -4.52 -3.94
CA VAL A 82 21.79 -4.65 -5.39
C VAL A 82 20.97 -3.61 -6.15
N THR A 83 19.67 -3.49 -5.85
CA THR A 83 18.83 -2.43 -6.47
C THR A 83 19.31 -1.03 -6.07
N PHE A 84 19.77 -0.86 -4.83
CA PHE A 84 20.36 0.40 -4.41
C PHE A 84 21.64 0.71 -5.19
N TRP A 85 22.54 -0.26 -5.35
CA TRP A 85 23.78 -0.11 -6.13
C TRP A 85 23.49 0.25 -7.59
N ALA A 86 22.51 -0.41 -8.22
CA ALA A 86 22.11 -0.16 -9.61
C ALA A 86 21.33 1.15 -9.81
N SER A 87 20.89 1.81 -8.73
CA SER A 87 20.06 3.01 -8.83
C SER A 87 20.74 4.19 -9.53
N ALA A 88 19.99 4.75 -10.49
CA ALA A 88 20.31 5.98 -11.20
C ALA A 88 20.24 7.25 -10.33
N ASP A 89 19.41 7.25 -9.27
CA ASP A 89 19.30 8.37 -8.32
C ASP A 89 19.27 7.84 -6.89
N LYS A 90 20.42 7.96 -6.21
CA LYS A 90 20.59 7.49 -4.83
C LYS A 90 19.70 8.23 -3.83
N THR A 91 19.37 9.50 -4.09
CA THR A 91 18.56 10.30 -3.18
C THR A 91 17.12 9.81 -3.18
N LEU A 92 16.55 9.56 -4.37
CA LEU A 92 15.22 8.96 -4.50
C LEU A 92 15.19 7.54 -3.94
N SER A 93 16.23 6.75 -4.23
CA SER A 93 16.30 5.38 -3.71
C SER A 93 16.41 5.31 -2.19
N TRP A 94 17.11 6.26 -1.54
CA TRP A 94 17.11 6.32 -0.08
C TRP A 94 15.71 6.51 0.50
N GLN A 95 14.90 7.40 -0.10
CA GLN A 95 13.52 7.61 0.35
C GLN A 95 12.67 6.34 0.15
N ALA A 96 12.75 5.72 -1.03
CA ALA A 96 11.98 4.52 -1.32
C ALA A 96 12.42 3.30 -0.46
N LEU A 97 13.73 3.15 -0.21
CA LEU A 97 14.25 2.17 0.75
C LEU A 97 13.76 2.45 2.16
N GLY A 98 13.65 3.72 2.55
CA GLY A 98 13.09 4.12 3.84
C GLY A 98 11.70 3.53 4.07
N TYR A 99 10.81 3.64 3.08
CA TYR A 99 9.45 3.08 3.17
C TYR A 99 9.46 1.55 3.39
N MET A 100 10.30 0.83 2.64
CA MET A 100 10.45 -0.62 2.80
C MET A 100 11.08 -0.99 4.14
N ALA A 101 12.13 -0.27 4.54
CA ALA A 101 12.87 -0.50 5.78
C ALA A 101 11.98 -0.31 7.01
N VAL A 102 11.06 0.66 7.00
CA VAL A 102 10.08 0.83 8.08
C VAL A 102 9.15 -0.38 8.18
N GLY A 103 8.64 -0.88 7.05
CA GLY A 103 7.80 -2.09 7.02
C GLY A 103 8.53 -3.32 7.57
N LEU A 104 9.76 -3.57 7.12
CA LEU A 104 10.62 -4.67 7.58
C LEU A 104 10.99 -4.51 9.07
N GLY A 105 11.36 -3.30 9.47
CA GLY A 105 11.70 -2.96 10.86
C GLY A 105 10.53 -3.19 11.80
N LEU A 106 9.33 -2.72 11.44
CA LEU A 106 8.11 -2.94 12.22
C LEU A 106 7.77 -4.42 12.31
N TYR A 107 7.88 -5.17 11.20
CA TYR A 107 7.65 -6.60 11.20
C TYR A 107 8.57 -7.33 12.20
N PHE A 108 9.89 -7.13 12.09
CA PHE A 108 10.86 -7.78 12.97
C PHE A 108 10.74 -7.31 14.43
N ALA A 109 10.46 -6.03 14.64
CA ALA A 109 10.22 -5.48 15.97
C ALA A 109 9.02 -6.17 16.63
N LEU A 110 7.86 -6.20 15.95
CA LEU A 110 6.62 -6.75 16.49
C LEU A 110 6.72 -8.25 16.71
N ILE A 111 7.28 -9.02 15.79
CA ILE A 111 7.35 -10.46 15.97
C ILE A 111 8.30 -10.89 17.09
N ASN A 112 9.31 -10.07 17.40
CA ASN A 112 10.23 -10.31 18.51
C ASN A 112 9.77 -9.65 19.82
N TRP A 113 8.68 -8.88 19.81
CA TRP A 113 8.19 -8.15 20.97
C TRP A 113 7.38 -9.08 21.88
N PRO A 114 7.79 -9.31 23.15
CA PRO A 114 7.10 -10.27 24.02
C PRO A 114 5.58 -10.02 24.17
N PRO A 115 5.10 -8.76 24.34
CA PRO A 115 3.67 -8.49 24.39
C PRO A 115 2.90 -8.92 23.13
N ALA A 116 3.50 -8.80 21.94
CA ALA A 116 2.88 -9.24 20.70
C ALA A 116 2.86 -10.77 20.56
N GLN A 117 3.88 -11.47 21.08
CA GLN A 117 3.91 -12.93 21.11
C GLN A 117 2.89 -13.50 22.11
N GLU A 118 2.80 -12.91 23.30
CA GLU A 118 1.85 -13.33 24.34
C GLU A 118 0.40 -12.99 23.97
N ARG A 119 0.18 -11.86 23.27
CA ARG A 119 -1.14 -11.33 22.95
C ARG A 119 -1.20 -10.76 21.52
N PRO A 120 -1.16 -11.60 20.47
CA PRO A 120 -1.14 -11.14 19.08
C PRO A 120 -2.35 -10.29 18.68
N LEU A 121 -3.47 -10.45 19.37
CA LEU A 121 -4.67 -9.61 19.19
C LEU A 121 -4.40 -8.11 19.42
N TRP A 122 -3.39 -7.74 20.21
CA TRP A 122 -3.04 -6.33 20.43
C TRP A 122 -2.45 -5.70 19.17
N VAL A 123 -1.68 -6.47 18.40
CA VAL A 123 -1.16 -6.03 17.09
C VAL A 123 -2.33 -5.85 16.12
N GLY A 124 -3.26 -6.80 16.10
CA GLY A 124 -4.50 -6.68 15.31
C GLY A 124 -5.30 -5.43 15.69
N ALA A 125 -5.50 -5.17 16.99
CA ALA A 125 -6.19 -3.98 17.48
C ALA A 125 -5.46 -2.68 17.12
N ALA A 126 -4.13 -2.66 17.17
CA ALA A 126 -3.33 -1.51 16.75
C ALA A 126 -3.49 -1.23 15.24
N LEU A 127 -3.44 -2.27 14.39
CA LEU A 127 -3.68 -2.14 12.94
C LEU A 127 -5.09 -1.63 12.64
N LEU A 128 -6.10 -2.14 13.36
CA LEU A 128 -7.48 -1.65 13.28
C LEU A 128 -7.59 -0.18 13.71
N GLY A 129 -6.89 0.22 14.78
CA GLY A 129 -6.82 1.61 15.22
C GLY A 129 -6.20 2.53 14.17
N VAL A 130 -5.09 2.12 13.55
CA VAL A 130 -4.45 2.85 12.43
C VAL A 130 -5.41 2.99 11.25
N ALA A 131 -6.18 1.94 10.91
CA ALA A 131 -7.18 2.00 9.85
C ALA A 131 -8.28 3.04 10.13
N VAL A 132 -8.74 3.15 11.38
CA VAL A 132 -9.72 4.17 11.80
C VAL A 132 -9.12 5.56 11.69
N LEU A 133 -7.90 5.76 12.20
CA LEU A 133 -7.20 7.04 12.09
C LEU A 133 -7.03 7.46 10.63
N LEU A 134 -6.65 6.54 9.76
CA LEU A 134 -6.51 6.80 8.33
C LEU A 134 -7.85 7.19 7.69
N ALA A 135 -8.94 6.49 8.03
CA ALA A 135 -10.27 6.79 7.51
C ALA A 135 -10.77 8.18 7.99
N LEU A 136 -10.49 8.55 9.24
CA LEU A 136 -10.84 9.86 9.79
C LEU A 136 -9.97 10.99 9.22
N ALA A 137 -8.70 10.71 8.90
CA ALA A 137 -7.80 11.67 8.29
C ALA A 137 -8.03 11.82 6.77
N ALA A 138 -8.66 10.84 6.11
CA ALA A 138 -8.85 10.85 4.66
C ALA A 138 -9.56 12.10 4.12
N PRO A 139 -10.64 12.62 4.77
CA PRO A 139 -11.28 13.87 4.36
C PRO A 139 -10.39 15.11 4.40
N LEU A 140 -9.42 15.13 5.31
CA LEU A 140 -8.47 16.23 5.48
C LEU A 140 -7.28 16.09 4.53
N LEU A 141 -6.81 14.87 4.27
CA LEU A 141 -5.56 14.66 3.54
C LEU A 141 -5.77 14.42 2.03
N SER A 142 -6.98 14.11 1.58
CA SER A 142 -7.21 13.61 0.21
C SER A 142 -7.85 14.64 -0.72
N GLN A 143 -7.31 14.76 -1.93
CA GLN A 143 -7.97 15.47 -3.03
C GLN A 143 -8.99 14.56 -3.71
N PHE A 144 -10.26 14.70 -3.35
CA PHE A 144 -11.33 13.95 -4.00
C PHE A 144 -11.76 14.59 -5.32
N ALA A 145 -11.91 13.77 -6.35
CA ALA A 145 -12.53 14.15 -7.62
C ALA A 145 -13.97 13.62 -7.64
N LEU A 146 -14.90 14.33 -7.00
CA LEU A 146 -16.26 13.82 -6.73
C LEU A 146 -17.21 13.87 -7.95
N SER A 147 -16.71 14.18 -9.15
CA SER A 147 -17.48 14.16 -10.40
C SER A 147 -17.02 13.06 -11.36
N LYS A 148 -16.08 12.19 -10.96
CA LYS A 148 -15.44 11.19 -11.82
C LYS A 148 -16.35 9.99 -12.16
N LEU A 149 -17.17 9.53 -11.20
CA LEU A 149 -18.05 8.36 -11.32
C LEU A 149 -19.48 8.67 -10.88
N PHE A 150 -19.62 9.16 -9.66
CA PHE A 150 -20.91 9.53 -9.08
C PHE A 150 -20.98 11.04 -9.16
N ARG A 151 -22.03 11.62 -9.73
CA ARG A 151 -22.18 13.07 -9.98
C ARG A 151 -22.35 13.89 -8.68
N LEU A 152 -21.36 13.81 -7.79
CA LEU A 152 -21.34 14.40 -6.45
C LEU A 152 -20.55 15.72 -6.42
N GLY A 153 -20.41 16.38 -7.58
CA GLY A 153 -19.61 17.60 -7.72
C GLY A 153 -20.06 18.75 -6.80
N GLN A 154 -21.32 18.72 -6.32
CA GLN A 154 -21.83 19.68 -5.34
C GLN A 154 -21.06 19.66 -4.00
N LEU A 155 -20.44 18.52 -3.66
CA LEU A 155 -19.66 18.37 -2.43
C LEU A 155 -18.18 18.77 -2.60
N ASN A 156 -17.71 19.00 -3.84
CA ASN A 156 -16.31 19.39 -4.10
C ASN A 156 -15.84 20.59 -3.26
N PRO A 157 -16.61 21.70 -3.14
CA PRO A 157 -16.14 22.86 -2.37
C PRO A 157 -15.90 22.55 -0.89
N ILE A 158 -16.69 21.64 -0.30
CA ILE A 158 -16.55 21.26 1.11
C ILE A 158 -15.25 20.49 1.31
N PHE A 159 -15.01 19.47 0.48
CA PHE A 159 -13.82 18.64 0.59
C PHE A 159 -12.54 19.35 0.16
N GLN A 160 -12.62 20.29 -0.79
CA GLN A 160 -11.49 21.16 -1.13
C GLN A 160 -11.10 22.04 0.06
N ARG A 161 -12.06 22.69 0.72
CA ARG A 161 -11.78 23.47 1.94
C ARG A 161 -11.14 22.62 3.03
N LEU A 162 -11.59 21.38 3.24
CA LEU A 162 -11.00 20.48 4.22
C LEU A 162 -9.57 20.09 3.85
N ALA A 163 -9.31 19.82 2.57
CA ALA A 163 -7.99 19.50 2.05
C ALA A 163 -7.01 20.67 2.20
N ASP A 164 -7.48 21.89 1.96
CA ASP A 164 -6.69 23.13 2.07
C ASP A 164 -6.29 23.46 3.52
N LEU A 165 -6.92 22.84 4.54
CA LEU A 165 -6.53 23.00 5.95
C LEU A 165 -5.20 22.31 6.28
N THR A 166 -4.74 21.38 5.44
CA THR A 166 -3.49 20.65 5.68
C THR A 166 -2.49 20.89 4.55
N PRO A 167 -1.23 21.20 4.86
CA PRO A 167 -0.19 21.32 3.86
C PRO A 167 0.10 19.95 3.24
N GLY A 168 0.08 19.88 1.92
CA GLY A 168 0.29 18.63 1.19
C GLY A 168 -1.00 17.83 1.01
N ASN A 169 -1.09 17.15 -0.12
CA ASN A 169 -2.29 16.41 -0.52
C ASN A 169 -1.95 14.99 -0.93
N VAL A 170 -2.88 14.07 -0.67
CA VAL A 170 -2.82 12.66 -1.06
C VAL A 170 -3.81 12.43 -2.20
N ASN A 171 -3.35 11.72 -3.23
CA ASN A 171 -4.23 11.29 -4.31
C ASN A 171 -5.31 10.33 -3.75
N ALA A 172 -6.57 10.58 -4.09
CA ALA A 172 -7.69 9.77 -3.61
C ALA A 172 -7.54 8.26 -3.90
N ASN A 173 -6.92 7.87 -5.02
CA ASN A 173 -6.70 6.46 -5.34
C ASN A 173 -5.68 5.79 -4.39
N VAL A 174 -4.66 6.54 -3.94
CA VAL A 174 -3.67 6.04 -2.98
C VAL A 174 -4.33 5.82 -1.62
N MET A 175 -5.15 6.77 -1.18
CA MET A 175 -5.96 6.63 0.03
C MET A 175 -6.90 5.42 -0.06
N ALA A 176 -7.56 5.23 -1.20
CA ALA A 176 -8.43 4.09 -1.45
C ALA A 176 -7.68 2.76 -1.35
N GLY A 177 -6.48 2.69 -1.93
CA GLY A 177 -5.62 1.51 -1.87
C GLY A 177 -5.20 1.16 -0.43
N ALA A 178 -4.87 2.16 0.38
CA ALA A 178 -4.52 1.93 1.78
C ALA A 178 -5.71 1.46 2.63
N LEU A 179 -6.89 2.06 2.45
CA LEU A 179 -8.09 1.71 3.20
C LEU A 179 -8.65 0.32 2.82
N VAL A 180 -8.63 -0.04 1.54
CA VAL A 180 -9.24 -1.30 1.08
C VAL A 180 -8.46 -2.54 1.54
N VAL A 181 -7.17 -2.42 1.85
CA VAL A 181 -6.36 -3.53 2.38
C VAL A 181 -6.81 -3.94 3.79
N VAL A 182 -7.16 -2.98 4.63
CA VAL A 182 -7.55 -3.20 6.04
C VAL A 182 -9.07 -3.36 6.22
N TRP A 183 -9.86 -2.89 5.26
CA TRP A 183 -11.32 -2.91 5.33
C TRP A 183 -11.95 -4.32 5.49
N PRO A 184 -11.51 -5.38 4.78
CA PRO A 184 -12.06 -6.72 4.93
C PRO A 184 -11.97 -7.26 6.36
N LEU A 185 -10.96 -6.84 7.15
CA LEU A 185 -10.82 -7.25 8.54
C LEU A 185 -11.96 -6.69 9.40
N TRP A 186 -12.28 -5.40 9.25
CA TRP A 186 -13.42 -4.77 9.94
C TRP A 186 -14.76 -5.40 9.53
N ALA A 187 -14.96 -5.63 8.22
CA ALA A 187 -16.16 -6.28 7.71
C ALA A 187 -16.30 -7.73 8.22
N GLY A 188 -15.20 -8.49 8.25
CA GLY A 188 -15.18 -9.86 8.75
C GLY A 188 -15.57 -9.95 10.24
N LEU A 189 -15.01 -9.07 11.09
CA LEU A 189 -15.35 -9.00 12.51
C LEU A 189 -16.81 -8.59 12.78
N ALA A 190 -17.41 -7.83 11.86
CA ALA A 190 -18.84 -7.49 11.90
C ALA A 190 -19.72 -8.68 11.48
N LEU A 191 -19.34 -9.41 10.42
CA LEU A 191 -20.10 -10.53 9.86
C LEU A 191 -20.00 -11.83 10.67
N ARG A 192 -18.93 -11.99 11.45
CA ARG A 192 -18.64 -13.16 12.30
C ARG A 192 -18.63 -12.74 13.77
N PRO A 193 -19.78 -12.39 14.38
CA PRO A 193 -19.84 -11.95 15.76
C PRO A 193 -19.36 -12.99 16.78
N GLU A 194 -19.35 -14.27 16.40
CA GLU A 194 -18.70 -15.37 17.13
C GLU A 194 -17.19 -15.16 17.35
N TRP A 195 -16.52 -14.34 16.54
CA TRP A 195 -15.11 -13.99 16.73
C TRP A 195 -14.92 -12.87 17.77
N ALA A 196 -16.00 -12.19 18.17
CA ALA A 196 -15.97 -11.15 19.18
C ALA A 196 -16.34 -11.72 20.55
N LYS A 197 -15.57 -11.37 21.60
CA LYS A 197 -15.92 -11.70 22.99
C LYS A 197 -17.25 -11.09 23.44
N ARG A 198 -17.65 -9.97 22.83
CA ARG A 198 -18.87 -9.23 23.18
C ARG A 198 -19.61 -8.79 21.91
N ARG A 199 -20.92 -9.00 21.88
CA ARG A 199 -21.80 -8.66 20.73
C ARG A 199 -21.68 -7.19 20.30
N TRP A 200 -21.56 -6.24 21.24
CA TRP A 200 -21.43 -4.82 20.92
C TRP A 200 -20.16 -4.49 20.13
N TRP A 201 -19.10 -5.27 20.28
CA TRP A 201 -17.86 -5.07 19.52
C TRP A 201 -18.08 -5.33 18.02
N SER A 202 -18.86 -6.35 17.67
CA SER A 202 -19.22 -6.62 16.27
C SER A 202 -20.07 -5.50 15.65
N TRP A 203 -20.96 -4.90 16.44
CA TRP A 203 -21.71 -3.71 16.01
C TRP A 203 -20.79 -2.52 15.76
N LEU A 204 -19.85 -2.25 16.67
CA LEU A 204 -18.85 -1.20 16.49
C LEU A 204 -17.99 -1.48 15.23
N CYS A 205 -17.55 -2.71 15.03
CA CYS A 205 -16.82 -3.10 13.82
C CYS A 205 -17.64 -2.86 12.56
N GLY A 206 -18.96 -3.14 12.60
CA GLY A 206 -19.88 -2.87 11.49
C GLY A 206 -20.00 -1.39 11.19
N VAL A 207 -20.18 -0.54 12.22
CA VAL A 207 -20.23 0.92 12.06
C VAL A 207 -18.94 1.45 11.46
N VAL A 208 -17.78 0.99 11.94
CA VAL A 208 -16.47 1.39 11.38
C VAL A 208 -16.33 0.92 9.93
N ALA A 209 -16.67 -0.35 9.63
CA ALA A 209 -16.60 -0.88 8.26
C ALA A 209 -17.49 -0.07 7.30
N VAL A 210 -18.69 0.31 7.72
CA VAL A 210 -19.60 1.15 6.92
C VAL A 210 -19.04 2.56 6.75
N GLY A 211 -18.51 3.17 7.81
CA GLY A 211 -17.88 4.49 7.74
C GLY A 211 -16.68 4.50 6.77
N MET A 212 -15.82 3.48 6.84
CA MET A 212 -14.71 3.29 5.92
C MET A 212 -15.18 3.05 4.48
N LEU A 213 -16.27 2.31 4.27
CA LEU A 213 -16.87 2.12 2.95
C LEU A 213 -17.39 3.45 2.39
N GLY A 214 -17.93 4.32 3.25
CA GLY A 214 -18.30 5.70 2.89
C GLY A 214 -17.10 6.52 2.43
N VAL A 215 -15.97 6.45 3.13
CA VAL A 215 -14.72 7.11 2.70
C VAL A 215 -14.23 6.52 1.37
N LEU A 216 -14.21 5.19 1.22
CA LEU A 216 -13.87 4.53 -0.03
C LEU A 216 -14.76 5.04 -1.18
N PHE A 217 -16.06 5.19 -0.94
CA PHE A 217 -17.02 5.71 -1.92
C PHE A 217 -16.71 7.15 -2.38
N LEU A 218 -16.14 7.97 -1.50
CA LEU A 218 -15.68 9.32 -1.85
C LEU A 218 -14.42 9.30 -2.72
N THR A 219 -13.59 8.25 -2.65
CA THR A 219 -12.35 8.17 -3.44
C THR A 219 -12.59 8.02 -4.94
N GLN A 220 -13.76 7.51 -5.35
CA GLN A 220 -14.10 7.22 -6.75
C GLN A 220 -13.05 6.35 -7.47
N SER A 221 -12.40 5.45 -6.71
CA SER A 221 -11.43 4.48 -7.23
C SER A 221 -12.12 3.18 -7.64
N ARG A 222 -12.29 2.97 -8.95
CA ARG A 222 -12.86 1.73 -9.52
C ARG A 222 -12.15 0.46 -9.01
N GLY A 223 -10.81 0.51 -8.92
CA GLY A 223 -10.01 -0.60 -8.43
C GLY A 223 -10.26 -0.93 -6.96
N ALA A 224 -10.44 0.09 -6.11
CA ALA A 224 -10.78 -0.12 -4.71
C ALA A 224 -12.19 -0.69 -4.53
N TYR A 225 -13.16 -0.30 -5.35
CA TYR A 225 -14.50 -0.90 -5.32
C TYR A 225 -14.50 -2.36 -5.73
N LEU A 226 -13.77 -2.71 -6.78
CA LEU A 226 -13.62 -4.10 -7.20
C LEU A 226 -12.92 -4.93 -6.12
N ALA A 227 -11.86 -4.39 -5.50
CA ALA A 227 -11.17 -5.06 -4.40
C ALA A 227 -12.06 -5.24 -3.16
N ALA A 228 -12.84 -4.22 -2.77
CA ALA A 228 -13.79 -4.32 -1.67
C ALA A 228 -14.92 -5.33 -1.96
N ALA A 229 -15.46 -5.33 -3.18
CA ALA A 229 -16.48 -6.29 -3.61
C ALA A 229 -15.95 -7.73 -3.65
N ALA A 230 -14.73 -7.93 -4.17
CA ALA A 230 -14.08 -9.23 -4.15
C ALA A 230 -13.81 -9.71 -2.72
N GLY A 231 -13.30 -8.83 -1.85
CA GLY A 231 -13.09 -9.10 -0.43
C GLY A 231 -14.40 -9.48 0.28
N LEU A 232 -15.49 -8.75 0.04
CA LEU A 232 -16.83 -9.13 0.53
C LEU A 232 -17.29 -10.48 0.01
N GLY A 233 -17.10 -10.74 -1.28
CA GLY A 233 -17.44 -12.02 -1.90
C GLY A 233 -16.74 -13.18 -1.20
N VAL A 234 -15.44 -13.04 -0.94
CA VAL A 234 -14.66 -14.03 -0.18
C VAL A 234 -15.20 -14.17 1.25
N LEU A 235 -15.46 -13.06 1.96
CA LEU A 235 -16.02 -13.11 3.32
C LEU A 235 -17.40 -13.79 3.37
N PHE A 236 -18.25 -13.55 2.38
CA PHE A 236 -19.55 -14.20 2.27
C PHE A 236 -19.43 -15.68 1.93
N LEU A 237 -18.51 -16.07 1.03
CA LEU A 237 -18.21 -17.48 0.77
C LEU A 237 -17.67 -18.18 2.03
N MET A 238 -16.83 -17.52 2.83
CA MET A 238 -16.35 -18.06 4.10
C MET A 238 -17.48 -18.20 5.14
N ARG A 239 -18.41 -17.24 5.19
CA ARG A 239 -19.56 -17.26 6.11
C ARG A 239 -20.62 -18.29 5.70
N TRP A 240 -20.84 -18.43 4.40
CA TRP A 240 -21.88 -19.23 3.76
C TRP A 240 -21.29 -19.95 2.54
N PRO A 241 -20.56 -21.06 2.73
CA PRO A 241 -19.84 -21.75 1.64
C PRO A 241 -20.75 -22.23 0.51
N LYS A 242 -22.04 -22.47 0.80
CA LYS A 242 -23.03 -22.83 -0.23
C LYS A 242 -23.27 -21.73 -1.28
N LEU A 243 -22.84 -20.48 -1.02
CA LEU A 243 -22.87 -19.40 -2.03
C LEU A 243 -21.94 -19.69 -3.22
N VAL A 244 -21.01 -20.64 -3.12
CA VAL A 244 -20.18 -21.09 -4.27
C VAL A 244 -21.05 -21.56 -5.43
N TYR A 245 -22.21 -22.18 -5.15
CA TYR A 245 -23.15 -22.64 -6.17
C TYR A 245 -23.89 -21.48 -6.86
N ALA A 246 -23.87 -20.28 -6.29
CA ALA A 246 -24.41 -19.08 -6.91
C ALA A 246 -23.39 -18.39 -7.84
N LEU A 247 -22.10 -18.75 -7.80
CA LEU A 247 -21.06 -18.15 -8.66
C LEU A 247 -21.34 -18.33 -10.15
N PRO A 248 -21.79 -19.51 -10.66
CA PRO A 248 -22.15 -19.66 -12.07
C PRO A 248 -23.29 -18.73 -12.47
N VAL A 249 -24.31 -18.59 -11.61
CA VAL A 249 -25.45 -17.69 -11.86
C VAL A 249 -24.99 -16.23 -11.87
N ALA A 250 -24.13 -15.83 -10.94
CA ALA A 250 -23.55 -14.49 -10.91
C ALA A 250 -22.69 -14.23 -12.16
N ALA A 251 -21.88 -15.20 -12.60
CA ALA A 251 -21.08 -15.09 -13.81
C ALA A 251 -21.96 -14.96 -15.06
N LEU A 252 -23.04 -15.73 -15.16
CA LEU A 252 -24.02 -15.61 -16.23
C LEU A 252 -24.75 -14.26 -16.20
N ALA A 253 -25.10 -13.74 -15.02
CA ALA A 253 -25.71 -12.43 -14.87
C ALA A 253 -24.76 -11.30 -15.32
N VAL A 254 -23.48 -11.38 -14.95
CA VAL A 254 -22.45 -10.44 -15.42
C VAL A 254 -22.27 -10.55 -16.93
N ALA A 255 -22.15 -11.76 -17.49
CA ALA A 255 -22.04 -11.98 -18.93
C ALA A 255 -23.27 -11.43 -19.68
N PHE A 256 -24.46 -11.68 -19.16
CA PHE A 256 -25.70 -11.13 -19.70
C PHE A 256 -25.71 -9.60 -19.66
N ALA A 257 -25.30 -8.99 -18.54
CA ALA A 257 -25.19 -7.54 -18.43
C ALA A 257 -24.20 -6.96 -19.45
N VAL A 258 -23.05 -7.62 -19.65
CA VAL A 258 -22.05 -7.24 -20.65
C VAL A 258 -22.62 -7.28 -22.07
N VAL A 259 -23.33 -8.36 -22.42
CA VAL A 259 -23.99 -8.49 -23.73
C VAL A 259 -25.09 -7.44 -23.92
N ARG A 260 -25.87 -7.13 -22.86
CA ARG A 260 -26.96 -6.16 -22.92
C ARG A 260 -26.51 -4.71 -23.01
N ILE A 261 -25.46 -4.35 -22.29
CA ILE A 261 -24.88 -2.99 -22.34
C ILE A 261 -24.08 -2.81 -23.64
N GLY A 262 -23.50 -3.89 -24.16
CA GLY A 262 -22.63 -3.89 -25.32
C GLY A 262 -21.17 -3.69 -24.92
N PRO A 263 -20.23 -4.46 -25.50
CA PRO A 263 -18.81 -4.38 -25.15
C PRO A 263 -18.23 -2.98 -25.42
N ASP A 264 -18.67 -2.31 -26.48
CA ASP A 264 -18.19 -0.97 -26.84
C ASP A 264 -18.63 0.10 -25.86
N ALA A 265 -19.86 0.03 -25.33
CA ALA A 265 -20.34 0.97 -24.32
C ALA A 265 -19.59 0.80 -22.99
N ILE A 266 -19.27 -0.45 -22.62
CA ILE A 266 -18.44 -0.75 -21.44
C ILE A 266 -17.01 -0.27 -21.68
N LEU A 267 -16.43 -0.59 -22.84
CA LEU A 267 -15.09 -0.17 -23.21
C LEU A 267 -15.00 1.36 -23.18
N ASN A 268 -15.96 2.06 -23.79
CA ASN A 268 -16.07 3.51 -23.73
C ASN A 268 -16.17 4.00 -22.29
N GLN A 269 -17.00 3.45 -21.41
CA GLN A 269 -17.04 3.89 -19.99
C GLN A 269 -15.72 3.62 -19.23
N VAL A 270 -15.00 2.57 -19.63
CA VAL A 270 -13.70 2.21 -19.06
C VAL A 270 -12.58 3.13 -19.59
N THR A 271 -12.58 3.47 -20.89
CA THR A 271 -11.56 4.28 -21.57
C THR A 271 -11.83 5.78 -21.50
N SER A 272 -13.07 6.22 -21.74
CA SER A 272 -13.55 7.61 -21.75
C SER A 272 -13.84 8.20 -20.38
N GLY A 273 -13.07 7.82 -19.35
CA GLY A 273 -13.16 8.46 -18.04
C GLY A 273 -12.96 9.97 -18.16
N ALA A 274 -14.07 10.70 -18.31
CA ALA A 274 -14.25 12.12 -18.60
C ALA A 274 -13.03 12.85 -19.20
N ALA A 275 -13.18 13.28 -20.45
CA ALA A 275 -12.26 14.03 -21.31
C ALA A 275 -11.68 15.35 -20.74
N ALA A 276 -11.60 15.54 -19.41
CA ALA A 276 -11.09 16.73 -18.76
C ALA A 276 -10.03 16.48 -17.65
N GLN A 277 -9.68 15.23 -17.28
CA GLN A 277 -8.75 15.01 -16.15
C GLN A 277 -7.59 14.02 -16.43
N SER A 278 -6.67 14.47 -17.29
CA SER A 278 -5.33 13.93 -17.62
C SER A 278 -5.31 12.52 -18.26
N ALA A 279 -4.59 12.38 -19.37
CA ALA A 279 -4.30 11.11 -20.05
C ALA A 279 -3.77 10.01 -19.09
N LEU A 280 -3.12 10.39 -17.98
CA LEU A 280 -2.66 9.47 -16.94
C LEU A 280 -3.76 8.59 -16.31
N ASN A 281 -4.98 9.11 -16.20
CA ASN A 281 -6.07 8.43 -15.52
C ASN A 281 -6.92 7.57 -16.46
N SER A 282 -6.64 7.60 -17.78
CA SER A 282 -7.31 6.77 -18.77
C SER A 282 -6.70 5.37 -18.82
N LEU A 283 -7.44 4.42 -19.40
CA LEU A 283 -6.90 3.08 -19.65
C LEU A 283 -5.72 3.13 -20.64
N GLU A 284 -5.82 3.96 -21.67
CA GLU A 284 -4.78 4.10 -22.71
C GLU A 284 -3.46 4.62 -22.14
N GLY A 285 -3.50 5.64 -21.27
CA GLY A 285 -2.29 6.13 -20.60
C GLY A 285 -1.67 5.08 -19.69
N ARG A 286 -2.48 4.23 -19.04
CA ARG A 286 -1.97 3.11 -18.24
C ARG A 286 -1.34 2.02 -19.11
N LEU A 287 -1.95 1.68 -20.25
CA LEU A 287 -1.40 0.72 -21.20
C LEU A 287 -0.06 1.20 -21.76
N GLU A 288 0.06 2.50 -22.07
CA GLU A 288 1.34 3.09 -22.44
C GLU A 288 2.36 2.98 -21.29
N LEU A 289 1.99 3.32 -20.06
CA LEU A 289 2.90 3.18 -18.92
C LEU A 289 3.37 1.75 -18.71
N TRP A 290 2.48 0.78 -18.87
CA TRP A 290 2.81 -0.63 -18.75
C TRP A 290 3.72 -1.10 -19.87
N SER A 291 3.53 -0.62 -21.10
CA SER A 291 4.45 -0.94 -22.20
C SER A 291 5.85 -0.40 -21.92
N ARG A 292 5.98 0.83 -21.39
CA ARG A 292 7.29 1.40 -21.02
C ARG A 292 7.95 0.64 -19.89
N ALA A 293 7.16 0.24 -18.88
CA ALA A 293 7.63 -0.62 -17.80
C ALA A 293 8.14 -1.97 -18.32
N LEU A 294 7.43 -2.59 -19.27
CA LEU A 294 7.85 -3.85 -19.86
C LEU A 294 9.16 -3.73 -20.65
N TYR A 295 9.35 -2.66 -21.43
CA TYR A 295 10.63 -2.40 -22.09
C TYR A 295 11.77 -2.21 -21.07
N ALA A 296 11.53 -1.44 -20.01
CA ALA A 296 12.52 -1.30 -18.93
C ALA A 296 12.84 -2.63 -18.24
N ILE A 297 11.85 -3.51 -18.03
CA ILE A 297 12.07 -4.85 -17.47
C ILE A 297 12.89 -5.71 -18.43
N GLN A 298 12.72 -5.58 -19.74
CA GLN A 298 13.51 -6.31 -20.74
C GLN A 298 14.98 -5.89 -20.69
N ASP A 299 15.25 -4.58 -20.64
CA ASP A 299 16.60 -4.02 -20.66
C ASP A 299 17.31 -4.15 -19.30
N PHE A 300 16.58 -4.03 -18.20
CA PHE A 300 17.10 -4.05 -16.82
C PHE A 300 16.57 -5.23 -16.01
N SER A 301 16.45 -6.40 -16.64
CA SER A 301 15.78 -7.59 -16.08
C SER A 301 16.37 -8.10 -14.76
N PHE A 302 17.67 -7.94 -14.52
CA PHE A 302 18.30 -8.48 -13.32
C PHE A 302 18.22 -7.51 -12.14
N THR A 303 18.76 -6.29 -12.28
CA THR A 303 18.86 -5.33 -11.17
C THR A 303 17.68 -4.38 -11.04
N GLY A 304 16.89 -4.25 -12.11
CA GLY A 304 15.97 -3.12 -12.29
C GLY A 304 16.73 -1.81 -12.56
N ILE A 305 15.95 -0.73 -12.68
CA ILE A 305 16.44 0.65 -12.84
C ILE A 305 16.85 1.30 -11.50
N GLY A 306 16.62 0.59 -10.39
CA GLY A 306 16.83 1.06 -9.02
C GLY A 306 15.55 1.57 -8.38
N ILE A 307 15.36 1.20 -7.11
CA ILE A 307 14.15 1.49 -6.35
C ILE A 307 13.78 2.98 -6.35
N GLY A 308 12.54 3.29 -6.73
CA GLY A 308 12.01 4.67 -6.68
C GLY A 308 12.50 5.60 -7.79
N THR A 309 13.20 5.09 -8.81
CA THR A 309 13.75 5.91 -9.91
C THR A 309 12.84 5.99 -11.15
N PHE A 310 11.65 5.39 -11.09
CA PHE A 310 10.68 5.36 -12.20
C PHE A 310 10.46 6.74 -12.83
N GLN A 311 10.30 7.77 -12.02
CA GLN A 311 10.02 9.15 -12.46
C GLN A 311 11.14 9.83 -13.24
N VAL A 312 12.38 9.32 -13.14
CA VAL A 312 13.55 9.90 -13.82
C VAL A 312 14.01 9.03 -14.98
N VAL A 313 14.06 7.71 -14.79
CA VAL A 313 14.60 6.79 -15.82
C VAL A 313 13.61 6.55 -16.95
N ILE A 314 12.33 6.29 -16.64
CA ILE A 314 11.34 5.92 -17.65
C ILE A 314 11.08 7.03 -18.67
N PRO A 315 10.79 8.28 -18.29
CA PRO A 315 10.56 9.32 -19.29
C PRO A 315 11.82 9.65 -20.11
N LEU A 316 13.02 9.37 -19.59
CA LEU A 316 14.28 9.63 -20.29
C LEU A 316 14.59 8.55 -21.35
N LEU A 317 14.46 7.27 -20.99
CA LEU A 317 14.81 6.15 -21.87
C LEU A 317 13.62 5.65 -22.71
N TYR A 318 12.40 5.82 -22.19
CA TYR A 318 11.16 5.35 -22.80
C TYR A 318 10.09 6.48 -22.79
N PRO A 319 10.32 7.58 -23.54
CA PRO A 319 9.51 8.81 -23.47
C PRO A 319 8.07 8.62 -23.93
N TYR A 320 7.10 9.10 -23.16
CA TYR A 320 5.66 8.94 -23.44
C TYR A 320 5.19 9.67 -24.70
N PHE A 321 4.15 9.13 -25.34
CA PHE A 321 3.49 9.67 -26.53
C PHE A 321 2.12 10.25 -26.20
N LEU A 322 1.32 9.56 -25.38
CA LEU A 322 -0.04 10.01 -25.01
C LEU A 322 -0.03 10.91 -23.77
N ILE A 323 1.00 10.77 -22.95
CA ILE A 323 1.15 11.54 -21.72
C ILE A 323 2.13 12.68 -21.96
N SER A 324 1.74 13.89 -21.57
CA SER A 324 2.59 15.08 -21.73
C SER A 324 3.93 14.91 -21.00
N PRO A 325 5.07 15.25 -21.63
CA PRO A 325 6.39 15.23 -20.99
C PRO A 325 6.50 16.10 -19.74
N SER A 326 5.65 17.12 -19.60
CA SER A 326 5.58 17.97 -18.40
C SER A 326 4.94 17.29 -17.19
N THR A 327 4.35 16.11 -17.38
CA THR A 327 3.63 15.39 -16.33
C THR A 327 4.59 14.47 -15.58
N THR A 328 4.83 14.73 -14.29
CA THR A 328 5.64 13.85 -13.46
C THR A 328 4.87 12.59 -13.08
N ILE A 329 5.40 11.43 -13.47
CA ILE A 329 4.81 10.12 -13.18
C ILE A 329 5.74 9.35 -12.27
N THR A 330 5.25 9.03 -11.07
CA THR A 330 6.11 8.45 -10.03
C THR A 330 6.14 6.93 -9.99
N HIS A 331 5.26 6.27 -10.74
CA HIS A 331 5.10 4.81 -10.69
C HIS A 331 4.32 4.27 -11.90
N ALA A 332 4.45 2.97 -12.15
CA ALA A 332 3.83 2.23 -13.27
C ALA A 332 2.31 2.04 -13.15
N HIS A 333 1.66 2.53 -12.08
CA HIS A 333 0.24 2.26 -11.78
C HIS A 333 -0.14 0.77 -11.75
N ASN A 334 0.85 -0.12 -11.60
CA ASN A 334 0.71 -1.56 -11.39
C ASN A 334 1.85 -1.99 -10.48
N LEU A 335 1.53 -2.54 -9.30
CA LEU A 335 2.51 -2.82 -8.27
C LEU A 335 3.49 -3.93 -8.68
N PHE A 336 3.04 -4.94 -9.42
CA PHE A 336 3.92 -6.01 -9.90
C PHE A 336 4.92 -5.49 -10.94
N LEU A 337 4.45 -4.69 -11.89
CA LEU A 337 5.33 -4.03 -12.86
C LEU A 337 6.27 -3.05 -12.16
N GLN A 338 5.80 -2.30 -11.16
CA GLN A 338 6.63 -1.37 -10.39
C GLN A 338 7.78 -2.10 -9.70
N VAL A 339 7.49 -3.19 -8.99
CA VAL A 339 8.52 -3.99 -8.30
C VAL A 339 9.51 -4.58 -9.32
N ALA A 340 9.02 -5.10 -10.44
CA ALA A 340 9.88 -5.68 -11.48
C ALA A 340 10.78 -4.62 -12.15
N VAL A 341 10.26 -3.43 -12.40
CA VAL A 341 11.06 -2.31 -12.94
C VAL A 341 12.10 -1.85 -11.92
N ASP A 342 11.71 -1.68 -10.66
CA ASP A 342 12.59 -1.14 -9.62
C ASP A 342 13.69 -2.12 -9.21
N TRP A 343 13.36 -3.40 -9.08
CA TRP A 343 14.23 -4.43 -8.48
C TRP A 343 14.62 -5.56 -9.44
N GLY A 344 14.14 -5.53 -10.69
CA GLY A 344 14.29 -6.63 -11.63
C GLY A 344 13.44 -7.85 -11.28
N ILE A 345 13.58 -8.89 -12.10
CA ILE A 345 12.91 -10.18 -11.95
C ILE A 345 13.25 -10.86 -10.60
N PRO A 346 14.49 -10.88 -10.09
CA PRO A 346 14.79 -11.44 -8.77
C PRO A 346 14.01 -10.75 -7.64
N GLY A 347 13.87 -9.42 -7.70
CA GLY A 347 13.06 -8.67 -6.75
C GLY A 347 11.57 -8.98 -6.85
N LEU A 348 11.04 -9.12 -8.07
CA LEU A 348 9.66 -9.57 -8.29
C LEU A 348 9.43 -10.97 -7.71
N ILE A 349 10.35 -11.91 -7.92
CA ILE A 349 10.28 -13.27 -7.34
C ILE A 349 10.22 -13.19 -5.81
N ALA A 350 11.09 -12.39 -5.18
CA ALA A 350 11.09 -12.22 -3.72
C ALA A 350 9.76 -11.63 -3.21
N TYR A 351 9.20 -10.66 -3.94
CA TYR A 351 7.90 -10.06 -3.63
C TYR A 351 6.73 -11.02 -3.78
N LEU A 352 6.71 -11.84 -4.84
CA LEU A 352 5.68 -12.87 -5.05
C LEU A 352 5.79 -13.98 -4.00
N ALA A 353 7.01 -14.41 -3.68
CA ALA A 353 7.25 -15.39 -2.61
C ALA A 353 6.74 -14.88 -1.26
N LEU A 354 6.88 -13.58 -0.96
CA LEU A 354 6.31 -12.98 0.25
C LEU A 354 4.78 -13.13 0.26
N HIS A 355 4.10 -12.81 -0.85
CA HIS A 355 2.64 -12.91 -0.94
C HIS A 355 2.15 -14.35 -0.82
N ILE A 356 2.77 -15.28 -1.56
CA ILE A 356 2.40 -16.69 -1.54
C ILE A 356 2.57 -17.27 -0.13
N ASN A 357 3.70 -17.01 0.53
CA ASN A 357 3.96 -17.53 1.86
C ASN A 357 2.97 -17.01 2.90
N VAL A 358 2.43 -15.79 2.77
CA VAL A 358 1.37 -15.30 3.68
C VAL A 358 0.09 -16.14 3.60
N PHE A 359 -0.24 -16.74 2.45
CA PHE A 359 -1.50 -17.49 2.25
C PHE A 359 -1.36 -19.01 2.40
N VAL A 360 -0.15 -19.55 2.30
CA VAL A 360 0.11 -21.01 2.35
C VAL A 360 0.41 -21.50 3.78
N MET A 361 0.47 -20.58 4.76
CA MET A 361 0.50 -20.89 6.20
C MET A 361 -0.88 -21.24 6.73
#